data_AF-A0A2G8L7T9-F1
#
_entry.id   AF-A0A2G8L7T9-F1
#
_cell.length_a   1.000
_cell.length_b   1.000
_cell.length_c   1.000
_cell.angle_alpha   90.00
_cell.angle_beta   90.00
_cell.angle_gamma   90.00
#
_symmetry.space_group_name_H-M   'P 1'
#
loop_
_entity.id
_entity.type
_entity.pdbx_description
1 polymer ?
#
loop_
_entity_poly.entity_id
_entity_poly.type
_entity_poly.pdbx_seq_one_letter_code
_entity_poly.pdbx_strand_id
1 'polypeptide(L)'
;VQHPQAFIASQDPNERTAEMFWKMVWFEKVEVIVNLSQPKMSSFQYWPISEGSNKIVGDYTLIWYKSSLEDLDLSIREIKIGKGDKLHEVKLCHFLSWPDNRIPSQSVLFIDFIKKFIVNGKIPPVHTVYVSFSVMELVLLVPYCLYCLMDDLKDSKKTGLSVSSFVKRMRKDRVNMIENEVQYWFLYDCLVVDLLSPENTVEEDEIDLEKQKDEFK
;
A
#
# COMPACT_ATOMS: atom_id res chain seq x y z
N VAL A 1 6.22 -13.97 11.61
CA VAL A 1 6.25 -14.56 10.25
C VAL A 1 7.05 -13.61 9.38
N GLN A 2 8.14 -14.05 8.72
CA GLN A 2 8.67 -13.26 7.61
C GLN A 2 7.61 -13.33 6.52
N HIS A 3 7.06 -12.19 6.07
CA HIS A 3 6.15 -12.14 4.93
C HIS A 3 7.00 -12.21 3.66
N PRO A 4 7.24 -13.39 3.05
CA PRO A 4 8.14 -13.48 1.92
C PRO A 4 7.40 -12.93 0.70
N GLN A 5 7.94 -11.88 0.08
CA GLN A 5 7.45 -11.30 -1.18
C GLN A 5 5.95 -10.92 -1.19
N ALA A 6 5.45 -10.27 -0.13
CA ALA A 6 4.06 -9.81 -0.13
C ALA A 6 3.79 -8.77 -1.24
N PHE A 7 4.66 -7.76 -1.39
CA PHE A 7 4.36 -6.62 -2.24
C PHE A 7 5.56 -6.07 -3.00
N ILE A 8 5.27 -5.25 -4.02
CA ILE A 8 6.24 -4.51 -4.80
C ILE A 8 5.96 -3.02 -4.64
N ALA A 9 6.95 -2.22 -4.28
CA ALA A 9 6.84 -0.76 -4.30
C ALA A 9 7.42 -0.20 -5.61
N SER A 10 6.62 0.59 -6.33
CA SER A 10 6.98 1.21 -7.60
C SER A 10 6.64 2.70 -7.62
N GLN A 11 7.37 3.46 -8.45
CA GLN A 11 6.95 4.81 -8.82
C GLN A 11 5.76 4.74 -9.76
N ASP A 12 5.04 5.86 -9.83
CA ASP A 12 4.03 6.13 -10.82
C ASP A 12 4.65 6.05 -12.22
N PRO A 13 4.18 5.15 -13.09
CA PRO A 13 4.73 5.00 -14.42
C PRO A 13 4.56 6.28 -15.25
N ASN A 14 5.66 6.78 -15.79
CA ASN A 14 5.64 7.80 -16.83
C ASN A 14 5.66 7.15 -18.23
N GLU A 15 5.58 7.99 -19.26
CA GLU A 15 5.57 7.57 -20.67
C GLU A 15 6.72 6.61 -21.04
N ARG A 16 7.91 6.81 -20.47
CA ARG A 16 9.09 5.98 -20.77
C ARG A 16 9.12 4.68 -20.00
N THR A 17 8.44 4.60 -18.85
CA THR A 17 8.51 3.45 -17.93
C THR A 17 7.26 2.58 -17.92
N ALA A 18 6.17 3.02 -18.58
CA ALA A 18 4.89 2.31 -18.59
C ALA A 18 4.99 0.87 -19.10
N GLU A 19 5.77 0.63 -20.15
CA GLU A 19 6.00 -0.72 -20.66
C GLU A 19 6.72 -1.61 -19.65
N MET A 20 7.76 -1.08 -19.00
CA MET A 20 8.51 -1.82 -17.97
C MET A 20 7.62 -2.13 -16.76
N PHE A 21 6.74 -1.21 -16.38
CA PHE A 21 5.78 -1.41 -15.32
C PHE A 21 4.80 -2.55 -15.62
N TRP A 22 4.14 -2.53 -16.78
CA TRP A 22 3.21 -3.60 -17.16
C TRP A 22 3.90 -4.94 -17.41
N LYS A 23 5.15 -4.90 -17.88
CA LYS A 23 6.01 -6.09 -17.93
C LYS A 23 6.21 -6.69 -16.54
N MET A 24 6.54 -5.88 -15.53
CA MET A 24 6.67 -6.34 -14.14
C MET A 24 5.34 -6.92 -13.63
N VAL A 25 4.22 -6.22 -13.80
CA VAL A 25 2.88 -6.69 -13.40
C VAL A 25 2.57 -8.07 -14.00
N TRP A 26 2.91 -8.27 -15.28
CA TRP A 26 2.71 -9.53 -15.98
C TRP A 26 3.59 -10.69 -15.47
N PHE A 27 4.88 -10.41 -15.23
CA PHE A 27 5.84 -11.43 -14.81
C PHE A 27 5.63 -11.85 -13.36
N GLU A 28 5.38 -10.89 -12.47
CA GLU A 28 5.18 -11.09 -11.03
C GLU A 28 3.74 -11.54 -10.68
N LYS A 29 2.89 -11.70 -11.70
CA LYS A 29 1.49 -12.12 -11.56
C LYS A 29 0.70 -11.25 -10.59
N VAL A 30 0.93 -9.95 -10.69
CA VAL A 30 0.30 -8.95 -9.83
C VAL A 30 -1.21 -8.95 -10.05
N GLU A 31 -1.96 -9.16 -8.98
CA GLU A 31 -3.42 -9.20 -8.99
C GLU A 31 -4.02 -7.83 -8.63
N VAL A 32 -3.31 -7.04 -7.82
CA VAL A 32 -3.76 -5.72 -7.40
C VAL A 32 -2.66 -4.67 -7.53
N ILE A 33 -3.04 -3.53 -8.10
CA ILE A 33 -2.23 -2.31 -8.12
C ILE A 33 -2.93 -1.30 -7.23
N VAL A 34 -2.27 -0.89 -6.16
CA VAL A 34 -2.68 0.19 -5.26
C VAL A 34 -2.00 1.48 -5.72
N ASN A 35 -2.76 2.42 -6.27
CA ASN A 35 -2.27 3.73 -6.65
C ASN A 35 -2.67 4.78 -5.58
N LEU A 36 -1.66 5.33 -4.91
CA LEU A 36 -1.80 6.39 -3.91
C LEU A 36 -1.53 7.79 -4.48
N SER A 37 -1.14 7.91 -5.76
CA SER A 37 -0.96 9.21 -6.42
C SER A 37 -2.29 9.89 -6.64
N GLN A 38 -2.38 11.21 -6.40
CA GLN A 38 -3.58 11.94 -6.78
C GLN A 38 -3.79 11.93 -8.31
N PRO A 39 -5.03 11.83 -8.80
CA PRO A 39 -5.33 11.87 -10.23
C PRO A 39 -4.78 13.12 -10.94
N LYS A 40 -4.70 14.27 -10.25
CA LYS A 40 -4.15 15.52 -10.78
C LYS A 40 -2.62 15.54 -10.85
N MET A 41 -1.94 14.74 -10.01
CA MET A 41 -0.48 14.64 -9.96
C MET A 41 0.05 13.51 -10.86
N SER A 42 -0.79 12.54 -11.22
CA SER A 42 -0.48 11.52 -12.22
C SER A 42 -0.39 12.14 -13.62
N SER A 43 0.82 12.51 -14.02
CA SER A 43 1.07 13.15 -15.32
C SER A 43 0.87 12.22 -16.53
N PHE A 44 0.89 10.90 -16.33
CA PHE A 44 0.78 9.93 -17.42
C PHE A 44 -0.21 8.81 -17.09
N GLN A 45 -1.27 8.68 -17.89
CA GLN A 45 -2.24 7.60 -17.76
C GLN A 45 -1.70 6.33 -18.43
N TYR A 46 -1.10 5.45 -17.62
CA TYR A 46 -0.52 4.18 -18.06
C TYR A 46 -1.56 3.06 -18.26
N TRP A 47 -2.83 3.31 -17.98
CA TRP A 47 -3.96 2.39 -18.21
C TRP A 47 -4.95 2.95 -19.26
N PRO A 48 -5.95 2.18 -19.73
CA PRO A 48 -6.95 2.67 -20.69
C PRO A 48 -7.72 3.90 -20.17
N ILE A 49 -8.17 4.77 -21.08
CA ILE A 49 -8.73 6.08 -20.72
C ILE A 49 -10.16 5.98 -20.13
N SER A 50 -10.93 4.98 -20.57
CA SER A 50 -12.31 4.75 -20.16
C SER A 50 -12.64 3.26 -20.07
N GLU A 51 -13.70 2.93 -19.33
CA GLU A 51 -14.28 1.59 -19.36
C GLU A 51 -14.73 1.22 -20.79
N GLY A 52 -14.53 -0.04 -21.17
CA GLY A 52 -14.77 -0.56 -22.53
C GLY A 52 -13.65 -0.25 -23.53
N SER A 53 -12.66 0.56 -23.16
CA SER A 53 -11.53 0.90 -24.04
C SER A 53 -10.31 -0.01 -23.80
N ASN A 54 -9.40 0.00 -24.76
CA ASN A 54 -8.11 -0.65 -24.64
C ASN A 54 -6.95 0.35 -24.81
N LYS A 55 -5.77 -0.06 -24.36
CA LYS A 55 -4.50 0.64 -24.55
C LYS A 55 -3.41 -0.39 -24.82
N ILE A 56 -2.63 -0.15 -25.87
CA ILE A 56 -1.46 -0.97 -26.20
C ILE A 56 -0.23 -0.33 -25.55
N VAL A 57 0.54 -1.13 -24.82
CA VAL A 57 1.81 -0.72 -24.19
C VAL A 57 2.85 -1.79 -24.47
N GLY A 58 3.76 -1.53 -25.41
CA GLY A 58 4.71 -2.53 -25.92
C GLY A 58 3.98 -3.77 -26.46
N ASP A 59 4.35 -4.95 -25.97
CA ASP A 59 3.71 -6.24 -26.32
C ASP A 59 2.37 -6.51 -25.59
N TYR A 60 1.89 -5.58 -24.76
CA TYR A 60 0.76 -5.81 -23.87
C TYR A 60 -0.48 -5.03 -24.32
N THR A 61 -1.61 -5.72 -24.40
CA THR A 61 -2.93 -5.11 -24.63
C THR A 61 -3.67 -5.02 -23.31
N LEU A 62 -3.94 -3.81 -22.84
CA LEU A 62 -4.68 -3.54 -21.60
C LEU A 62 -6.13 -3.25 -21.96
N ILE A 63 -7.08 -3.95 -21.33
CA ILE A 63 -8.51 -3.80 -21.58
C ILE A 63 -9.19 -3.47 -20.25
N TRP A 64 -9.74 -2.27 -20.13
CA TRP A 64 -10.54 -1.89 -18.97
C TRP A 64 -11.98 -2.32 -19.23
N TYR A 65 -12.46 -3.35 -18.51
CA TYR A 65 -13.76 -3.95 -18.79
C TYR A 65 -14.82 -3.70 -17.72
N LYS A 66 -14.44 -3.23 -16.53
CA LYS A 66 -15.35 -2.94 -15.43
C LYS A 66 -14.76 -1.93 -14.46
N SER A 67 -15.60 -1.11 -13.85
CA SER A 67 -15.22 -0.26 -12.72
C SER A 67 -16.25 -0.28 -11.60
N SER A 68 -15.79 0.04 -10.39
CA SER A 68 -16.64 0.36 -9.24
C SER A 68 -16.05 1.54 -8.47
N LEU A 69 -16.93 2.26 -7.77
CA LEU A 69 -16.55 3.32 -6.85
C LEU A 69 -17.05 2.94 -5.47
N GLU A 70 -16.13 2.77 -4.53
CA GLU A 70 -16.41 2.42 -3.14
C GLU A 70 -16.33 3.69 -2.29
N ASP A 71 -17.46 4.10 -1.71
CA ASP A 71 -17.58 5.16 -0.71
C ASP A 71 -16.89 6.49 -1.07
N LEU A 72 -16.87 6.84 -2.36
CA LEU A 72 -16.26 8.06 -2.95
C LEU A 72 -14.73 8.17 -2.87
N ASP A 73 -14.08 7.34 -2.05
CA ASP A 73 -12.66 7.44 -1.75
C ASP A 73 -11.79 6.43 -2.50
N LEU A 74 -12.37 5.34 -3.00
CA LEU A 74 -11.65 4.32 -3.76
C LEU A 74 -12.33 4.02 -5.10
N SER A 75 -11.61 4.27 -6.19
CA SER A 75 -11.99 3.82 -7.52
C SER A 75 -11.29 2.51 -7.85
N ILE A 76 -12.04 1.47 -8.16
CA ILE A 76 -11.50 0.17 -8.59
C ILE A 76 -11.75 0.02 -10.09
N ARG A 77 -10.70 -0.29 -10.84
CA ARG A 77 -10.78 -0.61 -12.27
C ARG A 77 -10.29 -2.03 -12.48
N GLU A 78 -11.13 -2.86 -13.08
CA GLU A 78 -10.73 -4.21 -13.47
C GLU A 78 -10.17 -4.17 -14.89
N ILE A 79 -8.91 -4.56 -15.02
CA ILE A 79 -8.12 -4.52 -16.25
C ILE A 79 -7.68 -5.92 -16.61
N LYS A 80 -7.81 -6.27 -17.88
CA LYS A 80 -7.23 -7.47 -18.48
C LYS A 80 -5.96 -7.10 -19.23
N ILE A 81 -4.86 -7.74 -18.90
CA ILE A 81 -3.59 -7.66 -19.61
C ILE A 81 -3.52 -8.87 -20.55
N GLY A 82 -3.40 -8.63 -21.85
CA GLY A 82 -3.21 -9.66 -22.86
C GLY A 82 -1.79 -9.64 -23.43
N LYS A 83 -1.19 -10.83 -23.60
CA LYS A 83 0.06 -11.02 -24.36
C LYS A 83 -0.01 -12.36 -25.11
N GLY A 84 -0.10 -12.32 -26.44
CA GLY A 84 -0.40 -13.50 -27.26
C GLY A 84 -1.76 -14.09 -26.87
N ASP A 85 -1.82 -15.40 -26.67
CA ASP A 85 -3.05 -16.11 -26.28
C ASP A 85 -3.32 -16.12 -24.77
N LYS A 86 -2.46 -15.47 -23.98
CA LYS A 86 -2.58 -15.44 -22.51
C LYS A 86 -3.22 -14.16 -22.04
N LEU A 87 -4.04 -14.30 -20.99
CA LEU A 87 -4.73 -13.21 -20.31
C LEU A 87 -4.42 -13.25 -18.81
N HIS A 88 -4.28 -12.09 -18.19
CA HIS A 88 -4.11 -11.92 -16.75
C HIS A 88 -5.01 -10.78 -16.27
N GLU A 89 -5.78 -10.99 -15.21
CA GLU A 89 -6.66 -9.97 -14.63
C GLU A 89 -5.95 -9.23 -13.49
N VAL A 90 -6.13 -7.91 -13.45
CA VAL A 90 -5.56 -7.04 -12.42
C VAL A 90 -6.58 -5.99 -12.00
N LYS A 91 -6.65 -5.70 -10.70
CA LYS A 91 -7.45 -4.61 -10.16
C LYS A 91 -6.55 -3.40 -9.91
N LEU A 92 -6.85 -2.28 -10.55
CA LEU A 92 -6.24 -0.99 -10.24
C LEU A 92 -7.13 -0.25 -9.23
N CYS A 93 -6.71 -0.25 -7.98
CA CYS A 93 -7.32 0.45 -6.87
C CYS A 93 -6.68 1.83 -6.74
N HIS A 94 -7.41 2.87 -7.13
CA HIS A 94 -6.97 4.25 -7.08
C HIS A 94 -7.64 4.97 -5.91
N PHE A 95 -6.83 5.40 -4.96
CA PHE A 95 -7.29 6.13 -3.79
C PHE A 95 -7.38 7.63 -4.10
N LEU A 96 -8.59 8.17 -4.00
CA LEU A 96 -8.93 9.51 -4.49
C LEU A 96 -8.75 10.59 -3.42
N SER A 97 -8.88 10.23 -2.13
CA SER A 97 -8.75 11.14 -0.99
C SER A 97 -7.38 11.09 -0.32
N TRP A 98 -6.39 10.44 -0.95
CA TRP A 98 -5.03 10.43 -0.42
C TRP A 98 -4.45 11.86 -0.42
N PRO A 99 -4.03 12.39 0.75
CA PRO A 99 -3.67 13.79 0.87
C PRO A 99 -2.37 14.15 0.13
N ASP A 100 -2.33 15.35 -0.45
CA ASP A 100 -1.12 15.92 -1.09
C ASP A 100 0.03 16.04 -0.09
N ASN A 101 -0.32 16.36 1.15
CA ASN A 101 0.55 16.20 2.30
C ASN A 101 0.70 14.71 2.53
N ARG A 102 1.67 14.13 1.84
CA ARG A 102 2.31 12.81 1.91
C ARG A 102 2.03 11.91 3.14
N ILE A 103 1.63 12.44 4.29
CA ILE A 103 1.16 11.70 5.47
C ILE A 103 -0.23 12.25 5.86
N PRO A 104 -1.28 11.41 5.99
CA PRO A 104 -2.58 11.88 6.44
C PRO A 104 -2.51 12.68 7.74
N SER A 105 -3.21 13.80 7.82
CA SER A 105 -3.22 14.66 9.01
C SER A 105 -3.92 14.01 10.21
N GLN A 106 -4.71 12.96 9.96
CA GLN A 106 -5.44 12.21 10.97
C GLN A 106 -5.15 10.71 10.80
N SER A 107 -4.52 10.11 11.82
CA SER A 107 -4.21 8.68 11.89
C SER A 107 -5.47 7.80 11.82
N VAL A 108 -6.59 8.26 12.39
CA VAL A 108 -7.89 7.55 12.37
C VAL A 108 -8.35 7.26 10.94
N LEU A 109 -8.38 8.28 10.08
CA LEU A 109 -8.81 8.13 8.68
C LEU A 109 -7.91 7.15 7.92
N PHE A 110 -6.63 7.16 8.26
CA PHE A 110 -5.65 6.26 7.66
C PHE A 110 -5.81 4.81 8.14
N ILE A 111 -6.06 4.58 9.43
CA ILE A 111 -6.32 3.24 9.96
C ILE A 111 -7.62 2.69 9.39
N ASP A 112 -8.70 3.47 9.39
CA ASP A 112 -9.99 3.07 8.83
C ASP A 112 -9.85 2.63 7.38
N PHE A 113 -9.06 3.39 6.61
CA PHE A 113 -8.70 3.05 5.25
C PHE A 113 -7.97 1.71 5.14
N ILE A 114 -6.92 1.50 5.94
CA ILE A 114 -6.13 0.25 5.91
C ILE A 114 -6.99 -0.94 6.34
N LYS A 115 -7.80 -0.78 7.39
CA LYS A 115 -8.75 -1.79 7.85
C LYS A 115 -9.74 -2.15 6.76
N LYS A 116 -10.38 -1.15 6.18
CA LYS A 116 -11.45 -1.30 5.20
C LYS A 116 -10.99 -1.97 3.90
N PHE A 117 -9.81 -1.61 3.41
CA PHE A 117 -9.38 -2.01 2.07
C PHE A 117 -8.30 -3.09 2.07
N ILE A 118 -7.46 -3.17 3.10
CA ILE A 118 -6.35 -4.13 3.15
C ILE A 118 -6.65 -5.26 4.14
N VAL A 119 -7.00 -4.93 5.40
CA VAL A 119 -7.19 -5.94 6.45
C VAL A 119 -8.46 -6.77 6.23
N ASN A 120 -9.56 -6.15 5.82
CA ASN A 120 -10.84 -6.82 5.58
C ASN A 120 -10.88 -7.62 4.25
N GLY A 121 -9.72 -7.90 3.64
CA GLY A 121 -9.57 -8.82 2.53
C GLY A 121 -10.01 -8.29 1.16
N LYS A 122 -10.27 -6.98 1.02
CA LYS A 122 -10.58 -6.38 -0.30
C LYS A 122 -9.34 -6.34 -1.21
N ILE A 123 -8.13 -6.26 -0.64
CA ILE A 123 -6.85 -6.27 -1.34
C ILE A 123 -5.97 -7.36 -0.71
N PRO A 124 -5.62 -8.44 -1.44
CA PRO A 124 -4.70 -9.45 -0.91
C PRO A 124 -3.32 -8.82 -0.67
N PRO A 125 -2.63 -9.16 0.43
CA PRO A 125 -1.30 -8.63 0.71
C PRO A 125 -0.24 -9.19 -0.26
N VAL A 126 -0.47 -10.35 -0.86
CA VAL A 126 0.41 -11.03 -1.83
C VAL A 126 0.03 -10.61 -3.25
N HIS A 127 1.00 -10.54 -4.17
CA HIS A 127 0.81 -10.11 -5.56
C HIS A 127 0.25 -8.68 -5.70
N THR A 128 0.61 -7.80 -4.75
CA THR A 128 0.17 -6.41 -4.75
C THR A 128 1.32 -5.46 -5.07
N VAL A 129 1.09 -4.53 -5.98
CA VAL A 129 2.01 -3.43 -6.28
C VAL A 129 1.47 -2.15 -5.67
N TYR A 130 2.28 -1.45 -4.88
CA TYR A 130 2.01 -0.10 -4.39
C TYR A 130 2.71 0.92 -5.29
N VAL A 131 1.93 1.89 -5.78
CA VAL A 131 2.35 2.96 -6.69
C VAL A 131 2.15 4.33 -6.04
N SER A 132 3.18 5.17 -6.09
CA SER A 132 3.16 6.58 -5.69
C SER A 132 4.01 7.42 -6.63
N PHE A 133 3.78 8.73 -6.62
CA PHE A 133 4.45 9.74 -7.44
C PHE A 133 5.98 9.61 -7.46
N SER A 134 6.63 9.14 -6.39
CA SER A 134 8.06 8.82 -6.42
C SER A 134 8.43 7.57 -5.60
N VAL A 135 9.41 6.78 -6.10
CA VAL A 135 9.95 5.61 -5.37
C VAL A 135 10.67 6.02 -4.08
N MET A 136 11.24 7.23 -4.07
CA MET A 136 12.04 7.75 -2.97
C MET A 136 11.18 8.39 -1.88
N GLU A 137 9.94 8.79 -2.16
CA GLU A 137 9.01 9.25 -1.13
C GLU A 137 8.29 8.04 -0.50
N LEU A 138 8.91 7.59 0.59
CA LEU A 138 8.61 6.44 1.47
C LEU A 138 7.22 6.35 2.11
N VAL A 139 6.28 7.18 1.67
CA VAL A 139 4.86 7.19 2.06
C VAL A 139 4.18 5.85 1.74
N LEU A 140 4.55 5.23 0.62
CA LEU A 140 3.99 3.94 0.16
C LEU A 140 4.17 2.81 1.16
N LEU A 141 5.16 2.93 2.03
CA LEU A 141 5.57 1.87 2.93
C LEU A 141 4.86 1.98 4.28
N VAL A 142 4.30 3.13 4.64
CA VAL A 142 3.52 3.32 5.88
C VAL A 142 2.25 2.43 5.90
N PRO A 143 1.42 2.38 4.83
CA PRO A 143 0.29 1.43 4.73
C PRO A 143 0.67 -0.02 5.00
N TYR A 144 1.76 -0.45 4.36
CA TYR A 144 2.26 -1.80 4.49
C TYR A 144 2.85 -2.07 5.88
N CYS A 145 3.62 -1.12 6.43
CA CYS A 145 4.19 -1.22 7.77
C CYS A 145 3.08 -1.32 8.81
N LEU A 146 2.03 -0.50 8.69
CA LEU A 146 0.88 -0.54 9.56
C LEU A 146 0.14 -1.88 9.43
N TYR A 147 -0.11 -2.36 8.20
CA TYR A 147 -0.70 -3.69 7.98
C TYR A 147 0.11 -4.80 8.67
N CYS A 148 1.43 -4.82 8.50
CA CYS A 148 2.29 -5.84 9.12
C CYS A 148 2.32 -5.72 10.64
N LEU A 149 2.31 -4.50 11.18
CA LEU A 149 2.23 -4.28 12.63
C LEU A 149 0.90 -4.76 13.19
N MET A 150 -0.21 -4.46 12.52
CA MET A 150 -1.54 -4.93 12.91
C MET A 150 -1.67 -6.46 12.82
N ASP A 151 -1.08 -7.08 11.79
CA ASP A 151 -1.02 -8.55 11.67
C ASP A 151 -0.11 -9.17 12.74
N ASP A 152 1.04 -8.53 13.03
CA ASP A 152 1.93 -8.94 14.11
C ASP A 152 1.24 -8.86 15.48
N LEU A 153 0.42 -7.82 15.74
CA LEU A 153 -0.34 -7.65 16.99
C LEU A 153 -1.45 -8.71 17.18
N LYS A 154 -2.02 -9.23 16.10
CA LYS A 154 -3.02 -10.32 16.17
C LYS A 154 -2.40 -11.67 16.56
N ASP A 155 -1.10 -11.81 16.39
CA ASP A 155 -0.37 -13.02 16.75
C ASP A 155 -0.01 -12.96 18.25
N SER A 156 -0.88 -13.54 19.09
CA SER A 156 -0.74 -13.58 20.57
C SER A 156 0.54 -14.23 21.10
N LYS A 157 1.40 -14.76 20.21
CA LYS A 157 2.73 -15.27 20.54
C LYS A 157 3.82 -14.19 20.45
N LYS A 158 3.52 -12.99 19.93
CA LYS A 158 4.46 -11.88 19.76
C LYS A 158 4.24 -10.80 20.83
N THR A 159 4.82 -11.01 22.00
CA THR A 159 4.85 -10.00 23.07
C THR A 159 5.98 -8.98 22.82
N GLY A 160 5.77 -7.70 23.16
CA GLY A 160 6.82 -6.68 23.12
C GLY A 160 7.09 -6.08 21.73
N LEU A 161 6.04 -5.91 20.91
CA LEU A 161 6.15 -5.26 19.61
C LEU A 161 6.52 -3.78 19.77
N SER A 162 7.77 -3.46 19.41
CA SER A 162 8.25 -2.09 19.31
C SER A 162 8.30 -1.64 17.85
N VAL A 163 7.77 -0.44 17.58
CA VAL A 163 7.85 0.20 16.25
C VAL A 163 9.32 0.33 15.82
N SER A 164 10.23 0.60 16.76
CA SER A 164 11.67 0.72 16.48
C SER A 164 12.27 -0.60 15.98
N SER A 165 11.91 -1.72 16.62
CA SER A 165 12.38 -3.06 16.26
C SER A 165 11.79 -3.52 14.93
N PHE A 166 10.53 -3.17 14.66
CA PHE A 166 9.88 -3.38 13.38
C PHE A 166 10.58 -2.64 12.24
N VAL A 167 10.83 -1.34 12.40
CA VAL A 167 11.52 -0.51 11.39
C VAL A 167 12.93 -1.02 11.13
N LYS A 168 13.69 -1.38 12.18
CA LYS A 168 15.03 -1.99 12.05
C LYS A 168 14.99 -3.28 11.23
N ARG A 169 13.96 -4.11 11.40
CA ARG A 169 13.78 -5.35 10.62
C ARG A 169 13.48 -5.03 9.15
N MET A 170 12.54 -4.13 8.89
CA MET A 170 12.20 -3.71 7.52
C MET A 170 13.40 -3.11 6.77
N ARG A 171 14.25 -2.34 7.45
CA ARG A 171 15.46 -1.75 6.86
C ARG A 171 16.50 -2.78 6.41
N LYS A 172 16.45 -4.02 6.91
CA LYS A 172 17.30 -5.12 6.40
C LYS A 172 16.89 -5.56 5.00
N ASP A 173 15.59 -5.51 4.69
CA ASP A 173 15.05 -5.93 3.40
C ASP A 173 15.06 -4.77 2.38
N ARG A 174 14.87 -3.53 2.83
CA ARG A 174 14.93 -2.33 1.99
C ARG A 174 15.54 -1.14 2.73
N VAL A 175 16.63 -0.60 2.19
CA VAL A 175 17.28 0.61 2.73
C VAL A 175 16.27 1.76 2.77
N ASN A 176 16.37 2.61 3.80
CA ASN A 176 15.53 3.77 4.07
C ASN A 176 14.07 3.52 4.47
N MET A 177 13.62 2.28 4.73
CA MET A 177 12.27 2.04 5.31
C MET A 177 11.99 2.95 6.52
N ILE A 178 10.91 3.75 6.45
CA ILE A 178 10.58 4.85 7.37
C ILE A 178 11.76 5.82 7.51
N GLU A 179 11.79 6.87 6.68
CA GLU A 179 12.99 7.69 6.48
C GLU A 179 13.20 8.74 7.56
N ASN A 180 12.11 9.37 8.00
CA ASN A 180 12.14 10.55 8.85
C ASN A 180 11.26 10.38 10.09
N GLU A 181 11.49 11.27 11.05
CA GLU A 181 10.81 11.28 12.34
C GLU A 181 9.28 11.43 12.19
N VAL A 182 8.81 12.25 11.24
CA VAL A 182 7.36 12.45 11.03
C VAL A 182 6.67 11.16 10.60
N GLN A 183 7.30 10.37 9.71
CA GLN A 183 6.78 9.06 9.31
C GLN A 183 6.79 8.05 10.46
N TYR A 184 7.81 8.09 11.31
CA TYR A 184 7.93 7.22 12.47
C TYR A 184 6.83 7.51 13.49
N TRP A 185 6.66 8.78 13.89
CA TRP A 185 5.61 9.19 14.82
C TRP A 185 4.23 8.94 14.25
N PHE A 186 4.02 9.18 12.96
CA PHE A 186 2.74 8.86 12.35
C PHE A 186 2.41 7.37 12.39
N LEU A 187 3.40 6.49 12.10
CA LEU A 187 3.22 5.05 12.20
C LEU A 187 2.91 4.63 13.65
N TYR A 188 3.61 5.23 14.61
CA TYR A 188 3.37 5.03 16.04
C TYR A 188 1.97 5.47 16.47
N ASP A 189 1.56 6.69 16.10
CA ASP A 189 0.23 7.24 16.37
C ASP A 189 -0.86 6.34 15.78
N CYS A 190 -0.63 5.81 14.57
CA CYS A 190 -1.57 4.88 13.96
C CYS A 190 -1.71 3.58 14.76
N LEU A 191 -0.59 3.04 15.25
CA LEU A 191 -0.60 1.84 16.07
C LEU A 191 -1.34 2.08 17.40
N VAL A 192 -1.04 3.20 18.08
CA VAL A 192 -1.70 3.57 19.34
C VAL A 192 -3.21 3.74 19.16
N VAL A 193 -3.64 4.46 18.12
CA VAL A 193 -5.07 4.64 17.84
C VAL A 193 -5.74 3.30 17.51
N ASP A 194 -5.08 2.41 16.77
CA ASP A 194 -5.61 1.07 16.51
C ASP A 194 -5.79 0.28 17.81
N LEU A 195 -4.77 0.25 18.67
CA LEU A 195 -4.81 -0.46 19.96
C LEU A 195 -5.89 0.07 20.91
N LEU A 196 -6.09 1.38 20.94
CA LEU A 196 -7.10 2.04 21.77
C LEU A 196 -8.51 1.97 21.15
N SER A 197 -8.65 1.45 19.93
CA SER A 197 -9.95 1.29 19.30
C SER A 197 -10.77 0.23 20.03
N PRO A 198 -12.07 0.47 20.32
CA PRO A 198 -12.90 -0.42 21.14
C PRO A 198 -13.12 -1.82 20.53
N GLU A 199 -12.75 -2.02 19.27
CA GLU A 199 -12.78 -3.31 18.57
C GLU A 199 -11.59 -4.22 18.93
N ASN A 200 -10.51 -3.67 19.51
CA ASN A 200 -9.30 -4.37 19.91
C ASN A 200 -9.28 -4.51 21.44
N THR A 201 -9.60 -5.70 21.96
CA THR A 201 -9.35 -6.04 23.36
C THR A 201 -7.89 -6.43 23.52
N VAL A 202 -7.01 -5.45 23.74
CA VAL A 202 -5.60 -5.70 24.10
C VAL A 202 -5.48 -5.52 25.61
N GLU A 203 -4.94 -6.51 26.31
CA GLU A 203 -4.60 -6.38 27.73
C GLU A 203 -3.48 -5.33 27.86
N GLU A 204 -3.65 -4.33 28.74
CA GLU A 204 -2.80 -3.14 28.88
C GLU A 204 -1.31 -3.44 29.16
N ASP A 205 -0.96 -4.69 29.48
CA ASP A 205 0.37 -5.11 29.91
C ASP A 205 1.36 -5.47 28.76
N GLU A 206 0.93 -5.53 27.50
CA GLU A 206 1.80 -6.00 26.39
C GLU A 206 2.61 -4.92 25.67
N ILE A 207 2.36 -3.63 25.93
CA ILE A 207 2.93 -2.53 25.11
C ILE A 207 3.50 -1.41 26.00
N ASP A 208 4.82 -1.38 26.14
CA ASP A 208 5.54 -0.30 26.81
C ASP A 208 5.69 0.90 25.86
N LEU A 209 4.66 1.76 25.85
CA LEU A 209 4.58 2.99 25.04
C LEU A 209 5.49 4.11 25.58
N GLU A 210 5.83 4.11 26.87
CA GLU A 210 6.66 5.16 27.48
C GLU A 210 8.15 5.03 27.14
N LYS A 211 8.69 3.81 27.01
CA LYS A 211 10.10 3.62 26.60
C LYS A 211 10.41 4.03 25.15
N GLN A 212 9.41 4.18 24.28
CA GLN A 212 9.65 4.36 22.85
C GLN A 212 9.96 5.81 22.44
N LYS A 213 9.71 6.80 23.31
CA LYS A 213 10.01 8.21 23.02
C LYS A 213 11.50 8.55 22.99
N ASP A 214 12.32 7.76 23.69
CA ASP A 214 13.76 8.03 23.84
C ASP A 214 14.64 7.30 22.82
N GLU A 215 14.10 6.40 22.00
CA GLU A 215 14.86 5.54 21.08
C GLU A 215 15.16 6.17 19.70
N PHE A 216 14.72 7.41 19.43
CA PHE A 216 14.97 8.12 18.16
C PHE A 216 16.08 9.18 18.24
N LYS A 217 16.98 9.09 19.24
CA LYS A 217 18.25 9.83 19.24
C LYS A 217 19.38 9.05 18.56
#